data_AF-A0A0B6ZY70-F1
#
_entry.id   AF-A0A0B6ZY70-F1
#
_cell.length_a   1.000
_cell.length_b   1.000
_cell.length_c   1.000
_cell.angle_alpha   90.00
_cell.angle_beta   90.00
_cell.angle_gamma   90.00
#
_symmetry.space_group_name_H-M   'P 1'
#
loop_
_entity.id
_entity.type
_entity.pdbx_description
1 polymer ?
#
loop_
_entity_poly.entity_id
_entity_poly.type
_entity_poly.pdbx_seq_one_letter_code
_entity_poly.pdbx_strand_id
1 'polypeptide(L)'
;LFRSVVYGFLGNFLSTWDGQNYAPLIFSLITCVKPSSYTELHSSILEPLKKIFFAFDVYTKTMCISALTKLMRNLALEEKSGSLFQTGRTSELDQPELRLESSRTSLCGEDGVDQQGSSNGEPGHEASTLDVLYRMILLLDVIIVIGMRMEDDHYLLQISSLELLQLVAEMYMKYNIPLICLPMRLIHRLLLSDCPATLSRICGIINIFRDAFVSLKSNTKKSHMLFISCATISNHQVVSAFKGTDTFNTLLLDVLGMFWQGRMFTDRKRKSDSLFSFRLPSHLEGKLKNNSLSIYMGPAFIGLAYRFLKETQREGKRVHPVQIEEVKEIYLQFLVRENFPEFMQLVNKNITCRKIRN
;
A
#
# COMPACT_ATOMS: atom_id res chain seq x y z
N LEU A 1 -22.87 -2.38 22.89
CA LEU A 1 -22.59 -3.25 24.06
C LEU A 1 -21.50 -4.30 23.76
N PHE A 2 -21.73 -5.29 22.89
CA PHE A 2 -20.73 -6.35 22.63
C PHE A 2 -19.35 -5.83 22.21
N ARG A 3 -19.30 -4.82 21.31
CA ARG A 3 -18.04 -4.28 20.78
C ARG A 3 -17.20 -3.49 21.81
N SER A 4 -17.84 -2.76 22.73
CA SER A 4 -17.12 -2.05 23.79
C SER A 4 -16.60 -3.01 24.86
N VAL A 5 -17.32 -4.11 25.11
CA VAL A 5 -16.88 -5.19 26.01
C VAL A 5 -15.65 -5.89 25.45
N VAL A 6 -15.65 -6.24 24.15
CA VAL A 6 -14.47 -6.85 23.49
C VAL A 6 -13.27 -5.92 23.55
N TYR A 7 -13.47 -4.62 23.28
CA TYR A 7 -12.40 -3.63 23.35
C TYR A 7 -11.78 -3.53 24.75
N GLY A 8 -12.62 -3.39 25.78
CA GLY A 8 -12.16 -3.32 27.18
C GLY A 8 -11.48 -4.60 27.65
N PHE A 9 -11.99 -5.77 27.23
CA PHE A 9 -11.33 -7.05 27.49
C PHE A 9 -9.94 -7.10 26.86
N LEU A 10 -9.82 -6.80 25.56
CA LEU A 10 -8.55 -6.84 24.85
C LEU A 10 -7.53 -5.86 25.43
N GLY A 11 -7.94 -4.64 25.77
CA GLY A 11 -7.05 -3.63 26.35
C GLY A 11 -6.38 -4.08 27.64
N ASN A 12 -7.11 -4.79 28.50
CA ASN A 12 -6.56 -5.33 29.74
C ASN A 12 -5.79 -6.64 29.49
N PHE A 13 -6.38 -7.56 28.72
CA PHE A 13 -5.84 -8.90 28.53
C PHE A 13 -4.53 -8.92 27.74
N LEU A 14 -4.44 -8.17 26.63
CA LEU A 14 -3.26 -8.18 25.76
C LEU A 14 -1.97 -7.76 26.48
N SER A 15 -2.08 -6.94 27.52
CA SER A 15 -0.93 -6.50 28.31
C SER A 15 -0.28 -7.61 29.15
N THR A 16 -1.05 -8.66 29.47
CA THR A 16 -0.62 -9.82 30.29
C THR A 16 -0.60 -11.12 29.51
N TRP A 17 -1.03 -11.09 28.24
CA TRP A 17 -1.15 -12.26 27.41
C TRP A 17 0.21 -12.82 26.99
N ASP A 18 0.36 -14.13 27.07
CA ASP A 18 1.56 -14.88 26.72
C ASP A 18 1.75 -15.12 25.22
N GLY A 19 0.90 -14.56 24.37
CA GLY A 19 1.00 -14.65 22.91
C GLY A 19 0.66 -16.02 22.30
N GLN A 20 0.42 -17.06 23.11
CA GLN A 20 0.21 -18.43 22.63
C GLN A 20 -1.18 -18.96 23.00
N ASN A 21 -1.57 -18.79 24.26
CA ASN A 21 -2.82 -19.35 24.75
C ASN A 21 -4.01 -18.69 24.06
N TYR A 22 -4.87 -19.51 23.45
CA TYR A 22 -6.04 -19.06 22.69
C TYR A 22 -5.72 -18.10 21.53
N ALA A 23 -4.49 -18.10 21.01
CA ALA A 23 -4.06 -17.16 19.96
C ALA A 23 -5.04 -17.02 18.79
N PRO A 24 -5.58 -18.09 18.19
CA PRO A 24 -6.56 -17.96 17.11
C PRO A 24 -7.82 -17.17 17.51
N LEU A 25 -8.30 -17.36 18.73
CA LEU A 25 -9.48 -16.66 19.25
C LEU A 25 -9.17 -15.20 19.55
N ILE A 26 -8.04 -14.92 20.19
CA ILE A 26 -7.61 -13.54 20.51
C ILE A 26 -7.40 -12.74 19.21
N PHE A 27 -6.71 -13.31 18.23
CA PHE A 27 -6.55 -12.68 16.91
C PHE A 27 -7.88 -12.48 16.19
N SER A 28 -8.83 -13.42 16.32
CA SER A 28 -10.19 -13.23 15.80
C SER A 28 -10.90 -12.06 16.46
N LEU A 29 -10.80 -11.90 17.79
CA LEU A 29 -11.41 -10.80 18.53
C LEU A 29 -10.84 -9.44 18.10
N ILE A 30 -9.53 -9.36 17.85
CA ILE A 30 -8.87 -8.14 17.36
C ILE A 30 -9.50 -7.67 16.05
N THR A 31 -9.96 -8.57 15.17
CA THR A 31 -10.61 -8.19 13.91
C THR A 31 -11.95 -7.49 14.08
N CYS A 32 -12.60 -7.62 15.25
CA CYS A 32 -13.92 -7.08 15.54
C CYS A 32 -13.90 -5.71 16.23
N VAL A 33 -12.72 -5.17 16.48
CA VAL A 33 -12.52 -3.91 17.19
C VAL A 33 -12.97 -2.72 16.35
N LYS A 34 -13.67 -1.77 16.99
CA LYS A 34 -13.98 -0.46 16.42
C LYS A 34 -13.42 0.62 17.35
N PRO A 35 -12.22 1.14 17.07
CA PRO A 35 -11.61 2.17 17.90
C PRO A 35 -12.29 3.52 17.67
N SER A 36 -12.36 4.35 18.71
CA SER A 36 -12.85 5.73 18.60
C SER A 36 -11.76 6.67 18.07
N SER A 37 -10.49 6.31 18.27
CA SER A 37 -9.34 7.02 17.73
C SER A 37 -8.13 6.11 17.52
N TYR A 38 -7.16 6.57 16.72
CA TYR A 38 -5.89 5.87 16.58
C TYR A 38 -5.15 5.77 17.90
N THR A 39 -5.16 6.82 18.72
CA THR A 39 -4.46 6.84 20.02
C THR A 39 -4.96 5.73 20.94
N GLU A 40 -6.28 5.56 21.01
CA GLU A 40 -6.93 4.50 21.77
C GLU A 40 -6.52 3.12 21.25
N LEU A 41 -6.61 2.90 19.93
CA LEU A 41 -6.21 1.66 19.27
C LEU A 41 -4.74 1.33 19.55
N HIS A 42 -3.89 2.35 19.48
CA HIS A 42 -2.46 2.21 19.63
C HIS A 42 -2.09 1.78 21.06
N SER A 43 -2.57 2.50 22.07
CA SER A 43 -2.23 2.19 23.47
C SER A 43 -2.81 0.86 23.94
N SER A 44 -4.05 0.54 23.53
CA SER A 44 -4.78 -0.62 24.06
C SER A 44 -4.48 -1.91 23.32
N ILE A 45 -4.14 -1.84 22.02
CA ILE A 45 -4.03 -3.03 21.17
C ILE A 45 -2.69 -3.08 20.43
N LEU A 46 -2.31 -2.04 19.70
CA LEU A 46 -1.13 -2.12 18.82
C LEU A 46 0.17 -2.20 19.61
N GLU A 47 0.32 -1.45 20.70
CA GLU A 47 1.54 -1.47 21.50
C GLU A 47 1.75 -2.82 22.23
N PRO A 48 0.73 -3.43 22.87
CA PRO A 48 0.84 -4.81 23.36
C PRO A 48 1.14 -5.83 22.25
N LEU A 49 0.43 -5.75 21.11
CA LEU A 49 0.66 -6.66 19.98
C LEU A 49 2.05 -6.51 19.39
N LYS A 50 2.62 -5.31 19.37
CA LYS A 50 3.99 -5.06 18.92
C LYS A 50 5.02 -5.77 19.80
N LYS A 51 4.82 -5.81 21.12
CA LYS A 51 5.68 -6.57 22.04
C LYS A 51 5.63 -8.06 21.72
N ILE A 52 4.44 -8.60 21.53
CA ILE A 52 4.23 -10.00 21.13
C ILE A 52 4.87 -10.26 19.76
N PHE A 53 4.64 -9.39 18.79
CA PHE A 53 5.19 -9.52 17.45
C PHE A 53 6.72 -9.66 17.45
N PHE A 54 7.43 -8.89 18.28
CA PHE A 54 8.89 -8.97 18.36
C PHE A 54 9.41 -10.09 19.26
N ALA A 55 8.61 -10.63 20.16
CA ALA A 55 9.03 -11.67 21.09
C ALA A 55 8.83 -13.11 20.55
N PHE A 56 7.83 -13.33 19.70
CA PHE A 56 7.42 -14.67 19.27
C PHE A 56 7.85 -15.01 17.84
N ASP A 57 7.59 -16.24 17.42
CA ASP A 57 7.99 -16.81 16.13
C ASP A 57 7.30 -16.19 14.90
N VAL A 58 7.74 -16.65 13.72
CA VAL A 58 7.18 -16.26 12.42
C VAL A 58 5.68 -16.49 12.31
N TYR A 59 5.14 -17.56 12.91
CA TYR A 59 3.72 -17.89 12.86
C TYR A 59 2.89 -16.84 13.60
N THR A 60 3.33 -16.46 14.80
CA THR A 60 2.69 -15.41 15.60
C THR A 60 2.73 -14.07 14.88
N LYS A 61 3.88 -13.73 14.27
CA LYS A 61 4.03 -12.51 13.45
C LYS A 61 3.05 -12.50 12.26
N THR A 62 2.94 -13.61 11.53
CA THR A 62 1.98 -13.77 10.42
C THR A 62 0.53 -13.63 10.90
N MET A 63 0.18 -14.22 12.06
CA MET A 63 -1.16 -14.07 12.64
C MET A 63 -1.46 -12.62 13.03
N CYS A 64 -0.50 -11.91 13.64
CA CYS A 64 -0.62 -10.48 13.92
C CYS A 64 -0.92 -9.67 12.64
N ILE A 65 -0.12 -9.86 11.58
CA ILE A 65 -0.31 -9.14 10.31
C ILE A 65 -1.68 -9.47 9.70
N SER A 66 -2.07 -10.74 9.69
CA SER A 66 -3.37 -11.18 9.16
C SER A 66 -4.55 -10.59 9.95
N ALA A 67 -4.47 -10.58 11.28
CA ALA A 67 -5.49 -10.01 12.14
C ALA A 67 -5.64 -8.50 11.93
N LEU A 68 -4.52 -7.76 11.87
CA LEU A 68 -4.52 -6.32 11.61
C LEU A 68 -5.01 -5.99 10.19
N THR A 69 -4.66 -6.81 9.20
CA THR A 69 -5.19 -6.69 7.82
C THR A 69 -6.71 -6.88 7.80
N LYS A 70 -7.22 -7.88 8.52
CA LYS A 70 -8.67 -8.13 8.64
C LYS A 70 -9.39 -7.00 9.38
N LEU A 71 -8.79 -6.48 10.46
CA LEU A 71 -9.29 -5.31 11.17
C LEU A 71 -9.42 -4.11 10.21
N MET A 72 -8.36 -3.76 9.47
CA MET A 72 -8.39 -2.67 8.50
C MET A 72 -9.46 -2.89 7.43
N ARG A 73 -9.63 -4.13 6.95
CA ARG A 73 -10.69 -4.47 6.00
C ARG A 73 -12.08 -4.25 6.58
N ASN A 74 -12.30 -4.63 7.84
CA ASN A 74 -13.59 -4.45 8.50
C ASN A 74 -13.91 -2.96 8.70
N LEU A 75 -12.93 -2.17 9.16
CA LEU A 75 -13.06 -0.71 9.25
C LEU A 75 -13.38 -0.08 7.88
N ALA A 76 -12.70 -0.54 6.83
CA ALA A 76 -12.95 -0.10 5.47
C ALA A 76 -14.36 -0.40 4.95
N LEU A 77 -14.90 -1.57 5.30
CA LEU A 77 -16.27 -1.97 4.93
C LEU A 77 -17.32 -1.14 5.68
N GLU A 78 -17.11 -0.87 6.97
CA GLU A 78 -18.06 -0.06 7.75
C GLU A 78 -18.15 1.38 7.22
N GLU A 79 -17.02 2.00 6.87
CA GLU A 79 -16.98 3.35 6.29
C GLU A 79 -17.79 3.41 4.98
N LYS A 80 -17.63 2.39 4.12
CA LYS A 80 -18.39 2.27 2.87
C LYS A 80 -19.89 2.19 3.12
N SER A 81 -20.31 1.38 4.10
CA SER A 81 -21.72 1.27 4.49
C SER A 81 -22.27 2.59 5.02
N GLY A 82 -21.53 3.29 5.90
CA GLY A 82 -21.94 4.58 6.45
C GLY A 82 -22.13 5.67 5.39
N SER A 83 -21.24 5.72 4.40
CA SER A 83 -21.32 6.68 3.28
C SER A 83 -22.55 6.46 2.38
N LEU A 84 -22.95 5.21 2.12
CA LEU A 84 -24.14 4.91 1.32
C LEU A 84 -25.46 5.37 1.97
N PHE A 85 -25.54 5.37 3.31
CA PHE A 85 -26.74 5.81 4.02
C PHE A 85 -26.89 7.34 4.07
N GLN A 86 -25.78 8.09 3.96
CA GLN A 86 -25.84 9.56 3.93
C GLN A 86 -26.27 10.09 2.57
N THR A 87 -25.86 9.47 1.46
CA THR A 87 -26.31 9.85 0.11
C THR A 87 -27.78 9.51 -0.17
N GLY A 88 -28.41 8.61 0.60
CA GLY A 88 -29.83 8.29 0.48
C GLY A 88 -30.79 9.27 1.17
N ARG A 89 -30.30 10.21 1.99
CA ARG A 89 -31.14 11.20 2.70
C ARG A 89 -31.21 12.58 2.04
N THR A 90 -30.40 12.84 1.01
CA THR A 90 -30.34 14.15 0.33
C THR A 90 -31.05 14.17 -1.02
N SER A 91 -31.97 13.26 -1.30
CA SER A 91 -32.65 13.16 -2.61
C SER A 91 -34.18 13.13 -2.57
N GLU A 92 -34.79 13.47 -1.43
CA GLU A 92 -36.23 13.70 -1.34
C GLU A 92 -36.49 14.90 -0.43
N LEU A 93 -36.50 16.11 -1.01
CA LEU A 93 -37.25 17.30 -0.57
C LEU A 93 -36.95 18.44 -1.56
N ASP A 94 -37.44 18.29 -2.79
CA ASP A 94 -37.63 19.42 -3.71
C ASP A 94 -39.11 19.41 -4.13
N GLN A 95 -39.89 20.35 -3.59
CA GLN A 95 -41.06 20.87 -4.27
C GLN A 95 -40.87 22.38 -4.51
N PRO A 96 -41.26 22.90 -5.69
CA PRO A 96 -40.94 24.26 -6.09
C PRO A 96 -42.11 25.20 -5.82
N GLU A 97 -41.87 26.31 -5.11
CA GLU A 97 -42.76 27.48 -5.19
C GLU A 97 -41.97 28.72 -5.61
N LEU A 98 -42.34 29.20 -6.79
CA LEU A 98 -41.98 30.48 -7.39
C LEU A 98 -42.77 31.60 -6.70
N ARG A 99 -42.11 32.70 -6.32
CA ARG A 99 -42.46 34.06 -6.80
C ARG A 99 -41.45 35.13 -6.37
N LEU A 100 -41.19 35.99 -7.36
CA LEU A 100 -40.66 37.36 -7.35
C LEU A 100 -41.15 38.17 -6.12
N GLU A 101 -40.49 39.21 -5.58
CA GLU A 101 -39.79 40.32 -6.23
C GLU A 101 -39.07 41.22 -5.18
N SER A 102 -38.00 41.91 -5.59
CA SER A 102 -37.71 43.33 -5.31
C SER A 102 -37.39 43.86 -3.89
N SER A 103 -36.18 44.42 -3.80
CA SER A 103 -35.83 45.75 -3.24
C SER A 103 -35.12 45.88 -1.87
N ARG A 104 -33.89 46.39 -2.01
CA ARG A 104 -33.31 47.59 -1.38
C ARG A 104 -32.48 47.46 -0.08
N THR A 105 -31.23 47.93 -0.25
CA THR A 105 -30.45 48.85 0.60
C THR A 105 -29.76 48.35 1.88
N SER A 106 -28.44 48.17 1.69
CA SER A 106 -27.32 48.52 2.57
C SER A 106 -27.51 49.77 3.46
N LEU A 107 -27.13 49.71 4.74
CA LEU A 107 -26.04 50.48 5.39
C LEU A 107 -26.13 50.49 6.94
N CYS A 108 -24.97 50.19 7.56
CA CYS A 108 -24.40 50.68 8.84
C CYS A 108 -25.04 50.38 10.22
N GLY A 109 -24.17 50.08 11.20
CA GLY A 109 -24.45 50.24 12.64
C GLY A 109 -23.49 49.47 13.54
N GLU A 110 -22.66 50.20 14.29
CA GLU A 110 -21.52 49.78 15.11
C GLU A 110 -21.87 49.19 16.50
N ASP A 111 -20.84 48.55 17.09
CA ASP A 111 -20.45 48.45 18.50
C ASP A 111 -21.39 47.90 19.60
N GLY A 112 -20.88 46.88 20.29
CA GLY A 112 -21.37 46.37 21.57
C GLY A 112 -20.41 45.34 22.17
N VAL A 113 -19.55 45.81 23.07
CA VAL A 113 -18.67 45.01 23.93
C VAL A 113 -19.52 44.36 25.03
N ASP A 114 -19.41 43.05 25.23
CA ASP A 114 -19.63 42.43 26.54
C ASP A 114 -18.80 41.15 26.70
N GLN A 115 -18.05 41.11 27.80
CA GLN A 115 -17.30 39.96 28.29
C GLN A 115 -18.25 38.99 28.98
N GLN A 116 -18.24 37.71 28.60
CA GLN A 116 -18.55 36.63 29.52
C GLN A 116 -17.79 35.36 29.14
N GLY A 117 -17.04 34.85 30.12
CA GLY A 117 -16.26 33.64 29.99
C GLY A 117 -17.12 32.43 29.64
N SER A 118 -16.67 31.67 28.67
CA SER A 118 -17.00 30.26 28.56
C SER A 118 -15.76 29.54 28.09
N SER A 119 -15.35 28.58 28.91
CA SER A 119 -14.37 27.56 28.63
C SER A 119 -14.42 27.13 27.17
N ASN A 120 -13.32 27.32 26.47
CA ASN A 120 -13.04 26.66 25.20
C ASN A 120 -13.09 25.14 25.41
N GLY A 121 -14.28 24.57 25.28
CA GLY A 121 -14.43 23.17 24.93
C GLY A 121 -14.03 23.07 23.46
N GLU A 122 -12.78 22.66 23.22
CA GLU A 122 -12.39 22.17 21.90
C GLU A 122 -13.45 21.15 21.45
N PRO A 123 -14.07 21.31 20.28
CA PRO A 123 -14.95 20.28 19.75
C PRO A 123 -14.09 19.05 19.52
N GLY A 124 -14.33 18.00 20.31
CA GLY A 124 -13.68 16.71 20.17
C GLY A 124 -13.85 16.23 18.75
N HIS A 125 -12.80 16.38 17.94
CA HIS A 125 -12.73 15.77 16.61
C HIS A 125 -12.76 14.25 16.82
N GLU A 126 -13.92 13.63 16.63
CA GLU A 126 -13.99 12.20 16.36
C GLU A 126 -12.97 11.90 15.26
N ALA A 127 -11.95 11.11 15.60
CA ALA A 127 -10.91 10.77 14.65
C ALA A 127 -11.57 9.95 13.55
N SER A 128 -11.63 10.51 12.34
CA SER A 128 -12.20 9.82 11.19
C SER A 128 -11.56 8.45 11.01
N THR A 129 -12.35 7.44 10.62
CA THR A 129 -11.86 6.10 10.23
C THR A 129 -10.65 6.18 9.29
N LEU A 130 -10.58 7.22 8.46
CA LEU A 130 -9.46 7.53 7.58
C LEU A 130 -8.13 7.75 8.31
N ASP A 131 -8.13 8.49 9.43
CA ASP A 131 -6.93 8.72 10.24
C ASP A 131 -6.43 7.42 10.88
N VAL A 132 -7.35 6.60 11.39
CA VAL A 132 -7.03 5.28 11.94
C VAL A 132 -6.38 4.39 10.88
N LEU A 133 -7.03 4.22 9.73
CA LEU A 133 -6.52 3.41 8.63
C LEU A 133 -5.15 3.91 8.16
N TYR A 134 -4.99 5.22 7.99
CA TYR A 134 -3.74 5.82 7.57
C TYR A 134 -2.60 5.51 8.55
N ARG A 135 -2.79 5.79 9.83
CA ARG A 135 -1.74 5.59 10.83
C ARG A 135 -1.42 4.11 11.05
N MET A 136 -2.41 3.22 10.90
CA MET A 136 -2.17 1.77 10.86
C MET A 136 -1.26 1.37 9.69
N ILE A 137 -1.49 1.90 8.49
CA ILE A 137 -0.62 1.62 7.32
C ILE A 137 0.81 2.07 7.61
N LEU A 138 1.00 3.26 8.19
CA LEU A 138 2.33 3.76 8.53
C LEU A 138 3.06 2.87 9.54
N LEU A 139 2.35 2.45 10.59
CA LEU A 139 2.92 1.58 11.62
C LEU A 139 3.33 0.23 11.00
N LEU A 140 2.45 -0.36 10.19
CA LEU A 140 2.68 -1.66 9.57
C LEU A 140 3.80 -1.61 8.51
N ASP A 141 3.94 -0.52 7.75
CA ASP A 141 5.05 -0.32 6.81
C ASP A 141 6.43 -0.45 7.48
N VAL A 142 6.53 -0.05 8.75
CA VAL A 142 7.78 -0.15 9.53
C VAL A 142 7.88 -1.52 10.23
N ILE A 143 6.87 -1.91 11.00
CA ILE A 143 6.93 -3.13 11.83
C ILE A 143 7.14 -4.37 10.98
N ILE A 144 6.45 -4.47 9.85
CA ILE A 144 6.53 -5.65 8.98
C ILE A 144 7.93 -5.77 8.37
N VAL A 145 8.55 -4.65 7.97
CA VAL A 145 9.93 -4.68 7.46
C VAL A 145 10.92 -5.12 8.52
N ILE A 146 10.75 -4.67 9.77
CA ILE A 146 11.59 -5.14 10.89
C ILE A 146 11.35 -6.64 11.11
N GLY A 147 10.09 -7.09 11.13
CA GLY A 147 9.74 -8.50 11.28
C GLY A 147 10.32 -9.39 10.18
N MET A 148 10.24 -8.96 8.91
CA MET A 148 10.86 -9.68 7.80
C MET A 148 12.38 -9.77 7.98
N ARG A 149 13.05 -8.72 8.45
CA ARG A 149 14.50 -8.77 8.73
C ARG A 149 14.86 -9.70 9.88
N MET A 150 14.00 -9.82 10.89
CA MET A 150 14.24 -10.71 12.03
C MET A 150 14.09 -12.20 11.67
N GLU A 151 13.27 -12.50 10.68
CA GLU A 151 12.98 -13.86 10.21
C GLU A 151 13.65 -14.15 8.87
N ASP A 152 14.75 -13.45 8.53
CA ASP A 152 15.51 -13.65 7.28
C ASP A 152 14.63 -13.69 6.00
N ASP A 153 13.69 -12.75 5.90
CA ASP A 153 12.70 -12.65 4.83
C ASP A 153 11.83 -13.91 4.65
N HIS A 154 11.49 -14.59 5.74
CA HIS A 154 10.67 -15.80 5.70
C HIS A 154 9.43 -15.65 4.80
N TYR A 155 9.22 -16.64 3.93
CA TYR A 155 8.18 -16.59 2.89
C TYR A 155 6.75 -16.38 3.45
N LEU A 156 6.43 -16.97 4.61
CA LEU A 156 5.13 -16.75 5.28
C LEU A 156 4.86 -15.27 5.60
N LEU A 157 5.89 -14.51 6.02
CA LEU A 157 5.73 -13.08 6.25
C LEU A 157 5.58 -12.32 4.95
N GLN A 158 6.30 -12.71 3.89
CA GLN A 158 6.11 -12.11 2.57
C GLN A 158 4.66 -12.27 2.08
N ILE A 159 4.07 -13.46 2.23
CA ILE A 159 2.66 -13.71 1.87
C ILE A 159 1.71 -12.79 2.65
N SER A 160 1.82 -12.76 3.98
CA SER A 160 0.95 -11.91 4.82
C SER A 160 1.13 -10.43 4.51
N SER A 161 2.36 -10.02 4.21
CA SER A 161 2.69 -8.66 3.79
C SER A 161 2.02 -8.28 2.47
N LEU A 162 2.02 -9.20 1.49
CA LEU A 162 1.35 -9.01 0.20
C LEU A 162 -0.17 -8.94 0.36
N GLU A 163 -0.76 -9.65 1.33
CA GLU A 163 -2.20 -9.52 1.66
C GLU A 163 -2.55 -8.14 2.20
N LEU A 164 -1.73 -7.61 3.11
CA LEU A 164 -1.88 -6.24 3.59
C LEU A 164 -1.72 -5.24 2.44
N LEU A 165 -0.66 -5.37 1.66
CA LEU A 165 -0.35 -4.42 0.59
C LEU A 165 -1.44 -4.43 -0.50
N GLN A 166 -1.99 -5.61 -0.83
CA GLN A 166 -3.16 -5.74 -1.70
C GLN A 166 -4.37 -4.98 -1.13
N LEU A 167 -4.69 -5.17 0.16
CA LEU A 167 -5.79 -4.45 0.79
C LEU A 167 -5.59 -2.93 0.69
N VAL A 168 -4.38 -2.44 0.98
CA VAL A 168 -4.04 -1.01 0.89
C VAL A 168 -4.22 -0.49 -0.54
N ALA A 169 -3.78 -1.24 -1.55
CA ALA A 169 -3.97 -0.87 -2.95
C ALA A 169 -5.44 -0.83 -3.38
N GLU A 170 -6.28 -1.69 -2.80
CA GLU A 170 -7.71 -1.78 -3.10
C GLU A 170 -8.57 -0.73 -2.39
N MET A 171 -8.07 -0.05 -1.34
CA MET A 171 -8.87 0.89 -0.51
C MET A 171 -9.64 1.91 -1.33
N TYR A 172 -8.98 2.55 -2.30
CA TYR A 172 -9.60 3.59 -3.12
C TYR A 172 -10.65 3.04 -4.08
N MET A 173 -10.30 2.03 -4.88
CA MET A 173 -11.14 1.57 -5.98
C MET A 173 -12.25 0.60 -5.53
N LYS A 174 -11.97 -0.28 -4.56
CA LYS A 174 -12.89 -1.35 -4.14
C LYS A 174 -13.74 -0.96 -2.94
N TYR A 175 -13.12 -0.28 -1.99
CA TYR A 175 -13.77 0.15 -0.75
C TYR A 175 -14.29 1.59 -0.80
N ASN A 176 -14.04 2.33 -1.89
CA ASN A 176 -14.42 3.74 -2.06
C ASN A 176 -13.88 4.68 -0.97
N ILE A 177 -12.76 4.30 -0.36
CA ILE A 177 -12.13 5.08 0.70
C ILE A 177 -11.25 6.15 0.03
N PRO A 178 -11.39 7.44 0.36
CA PRO A 178 -10.57 8.52 -0.20
C PRO A 178 -9.12 8.52 0.35
N LEU A 179 -8.46 7.36 0.28
CA LEU A 179 -7.10 7.12 0.78
C LEU A 179 -6.31 6.34 -0.27
N ILE A 180 -5.22 6.95 -0.74
CA ILE A 180 -4.17 6.26 -1.51
C ILE A 180 -2.86 6.45 -0.74
N CYS A 181 -2.37 5.36 -0.15
CA CYS A 181 -1.13 5.33 0.59
C CYS A 181 -0.16 4.31 -0.03
N LEU A 182 1.11 4.67 -0.14
CA LEU A 182 2.17 3.79 -0.65
C LEU A 182 3.10 3.40 0.50
N PRO A 183 3.01 2.15 1.01
CA PRO A 183 3.94 1.59 1.99
C PRO A 183 5.32 1.36 1.35
N MET A 184 6.10 2.43 1.17
CA MET A 184 7.32 2.40 0.36
C MET A 184 8.40 1.48 0.94
N ARG A 185 8.50 1.35 2.27
CA ARG A 185 9.50 0.45 2.89
C ARG A 185 9.15 -1.00 2.63
N LEU A 186 7.87 -1.33 2.78
CA LEU A 186 7.35 -2.66 2.51
C LEU A 186 7.47 -3.03 1.03
N ILE A 187 7.09 -2.12 0.12
CA ILE A 187 7.23 -2.29 -1.33
C ILE A 187 8.70 -2.53 -1.70
N HIS A 188 9.62 -1.70 -1.19
CA HIS A 188 11.05 -1.85 -1.45
C HIS A 188 11.58 -3.21 -1.01
N ARG A 189 11.25 -3.64 0.21
CA ARG A 189 11.73 -4.92 0.74
C ARG A 189 11.19 -6.10 -0.08
N LEU A 190 9.92 -6.09 -0.44
CA LEU A 190 9.30 -7.15 -1.24
C LEU A 190 9.82 -7.19 -2.69
N LEU A 191 10.16 -6.05 -3.30
CA LEU A 191 10.75 -5.99 -4.65
C LEU A 191 12.13 -6.65 -4.73
N LEU A 192 12.82 -6.80 -3.59
CA LEU A 192 14.11 -7.46 -3.48
C LEU A 192 14.00 -8.95 -3.06
N SER A 193 12.78 -9.50 -3.03
CA SER A 193 12.55 -10.92 -2.77
C SER A 193 13.24 -11.80 -3.83
N ASP A 194 13.74 -12.94 -3.39
CA ASP A 194 14.29 -14.01 -4.23
C ASP A 194 13.21 -14.99 -4.73
N CYS A 195 11.93 -14.74 -4.44
CA CYS A 195 10.83 -15.59 -4.85
C CYS A 195 10.05 -15.01 -6.04
N PRO A 196 10.01 -15.68 -7.21
CA PRO A 196 9.22 -15.23 -8.37
C PRO A 196 7.75 -14.99 -8.04
N ALA A 197 7.15 -15.82 -7.18
CA ALA A 197 5.74 -15.67 -6.78
C ALA A 197 5.49 -14.36 -6.02
N THR A 198 6.39 -13.99 -5.11
CA THR A 198 6.34 -12.69 -4.42
C THR A 198 6.47 -11.55 -5.43
N LEU A 199 7.46 -11.63 -6.33
CA LEU A 199 7.71 -10.61 -7.34
C LEU A 199 6.56 -10.47 -8.35
N SER A 200 5.90 -11.58 -8.71
CA SER A 200 4.72 -11.56 -9.59
C SER A 200 3.55 -10.86 -8.89
N ARG A 201 3.28 -11.26 -7.64
CA ARG A 201 2.16 -10.71 -6.87
C ARG A 201 2.33 -9.21 -6.59
N ILE A 202 3.54 -8.73 -6.30
CA ILE A 202 3.79 -7.28 -6.15
C ILE A 202 3.63 -6.52 -7.48
N CYS A 203 3.96 -7.12 -8.64
CA CYS A 203 3.66 -6.51 -9.94
C CYS A 203 2.15 -6.33 -10.15
N GLY A 204 1.34 -7.32 -9.76
CA GLY A 204 -0.11 -7.22 -9.76
C GLY A 204 -0.62 -6.07 -8.88
N ILE A 205 -0.11 -5.98 -7.65
CA ILE A 205 -0.44 -4.90 -6.70
C ILE A 205 -0.07 -3.51 -7.26
N ILE A 206 1.11 -3.36 -7.87
CA ILE A 206 1.54 -2.10 -8.50
C ILE A 206 0.57 -1.68 -9.61
N ASN A 207 0.05 -2.64 -10.38
CA ASN A 207 -0.97 -2.37 -11.40
C ASN A 207 -2.31 -1.92 -10.81
N ILE A 208 -2.66 -2.33 -9.58
CA ILE A 208 -3.85 -1.85 -8.86
C ILE A 208 -3.64 -0.42 -8.39
N PHE A 209 -2.48 -0.10 -7.81
CA PHE A 209 -2.12 1.28 -7.48
C PHE A 209 -2.16 2.19 -8.70
N ARG A 210 -1.65 1.73 -9.85
CA ARG A 210 -1.72 2.47 -11.12
C ARG A 210 -3.16 2.85 -11.45
N ASP A 211 -4.08 1.90 -11.37
CA ASP A 211 -5.49 2.17 -11.68
C ASP A 211 -6.10 3.17 -10.70
N ALA A 212 -5.78 3.05 -9.40
CA ALA A 212 -6.20 4.03 -8.41
C ALA A 212 -5.70 5.44 -8.74
N PHE A 213 -4.42 5.61 -9.11
CA PHE A 213 -3.86 6.90 -9.51
C PHE A 213 -4.41 7.43 -10.85
N VAL A 214 -4.77 6.56 -11.79
CA VAL A 214 -5.43 6.96 -13.05
C VAL A 214 -6.85 7.43 -12.78
N SER A 215 -7.61 6.68 -12.00
CA SER A 215 -8.98 7.03 -11.59
C SER A 215 -9.03 8.27 -10.70
N LEU A 216 -7.96 8.58 -9.98
CA LEU A 216 -7.82 9.85 -9.29
C LEU A 216 -7.75 11.03 -10.26
N LYS A 217 -6.89 10.95 -11.29
CA LYS A 217 -6.67 12.04 -12.26
C LYS A 217 -7.93 12.41 -13.02
N SER A 218 -8.81 11.44 -13.29
CA SER A 218 -10.07 11.68 -14.00
C SER A 218 -11.16 12.29 -13.10
N ASN A 219 -10.98 12.31 -11.78
CA ASN A 219 -12.04 12.64 -10.82
C ASN A 219 -11.67 13.88 -9.97
N THR A 220 -11.58 15.04 -10.62
CA THR A 220 -11.15 16.33 -10.03
C THR A 220 -12.03 16.83 -8.88
N LYS A 221 -13.26 16.32 -8.74
CA LYS A 221 -14.23 16.74 -7.71
C LYS A 221 -14.01 16.08 -6.34
N LYS A 222 -13.21 15.00 -6.23
CA LYS A 222 -12.88 14.34 -4.94
C LYS A 222 -11.57 14.87 -4.35
N SER A 223 -11.43 16.20 -4.30
CA SER A 223 -10.18 16.89 -3.92
C SER A 223 -9.90 16.95 -2.40
N HIS A 224 -10.70 16.27 -1.56
CA HIS A 224 -10.46 16.10 -0.12
C HIS A 224 -9.74 14.78 0.23
N MET A 225 -8.98 14.20 -0.71
CA MET A 225 -8.28 12.93 -0.50
C MET A 225 -6.95 13.12 0.24
N LEU A 226 -6.70 12.28 1.24
CA LEU A 226 -5.40 12.15 1.88
C LEU A 226 -4.46 11.36 0.96
N PHE A 227 -3.58 12.07 0.26
CA PHE A 227 -2.48 11.47 -0.50
C PHE A 227 -1.25 11.43 0.36
N ILE A 228 -0.75 10.24 0.67
CA ILE A 228 0.42 10.15 1.53
C ILE A 228 1.41 9.19 0.89
N SER A 229 2.31 9.80 0.12
CA SER A 229 3.58 9.18 -0.23
C SER A 229 4.49 9.28 0.98
N CYS A 230 4.90 8.14 1.54
CA CYS A 230 6.00 8.11 2.49
C CYS A 230 7.30 8.44 1.75
N ALA A 231 7.56 9.73 1.53
CA ALA A 231 8.87 10.17 1.10
C ALA A 231 9.82 10.08 2.28
N THR A 232 10.77 9.16 2.17
CA THR A 232 11.98 8.99 2.98
C THR A 232 11.78 8.46 4.41
N ILE A 233 12.76 7.65 4.79
CA ILE A 233 12.88 6.88 6.03
C ILE A 233 12.74 7.75 7.30
N SER A 234 12.76 9.08 7.20
CA SER A 234 12.87 10.00 8.34
C SER A 234 11.66 10.88 8.66
N ASN A 235 10.68 11.13 7.78
CA ASN A 235 9.56 12.05 8.10
C ASN A 235 8.23 11.66 7.42
N HIS A 236 7.23 11.30 8.22
CA HIS A 236 5.86 11.07 7.76
C HIS A 236 5.18 12.41 7.48
N GLN A 237 5.05 12.79 6.21
CA GLN A 237 4.32 13.99 5.82
C GLN A 237 3.09 13.63 5.00
N VAL A 238 1.96 14.30 5.27
CA VAL A 238 0.84 14.32 4.33
C VAL A 238 1.31 15.06 3.09
N VAL A 239 1.15 14.47 1.92
CA VAL A 239 1.72 14.99 0.67
C VAL A 239 0.60 15.44 -0.27
N SER A 240 0.83 16.44 -1.11
CA SER A 240 -0.16 16.81 -2.13
C SER A 240 -0.39 15.67 -3.14
N ALA A 241 -1.59 15.61 -3.73
CA ALA A 241 -1.95 14.63 -4.77
C ALA A 241 -0.92 14.56 -5.92
N PHE A 242 -0.35 15.71 -6.27
CA PHE A 242 0.66 15.85 -7.30
C PHE A 242 1.95 15.12 -6.93
N LYS A 243 2.49 15.35 -5.73
CA LYS A 243 3.74 14.71 -5.27
C LYS A 243 3.53 13.22 -4.96
N GLY A 244 2.32 12.80 -4.58
CA GLY A 244 1.94 11.38 -4.50
C GLY A 244 1.99 10.67 -5.85
N THR A 245 1.41 11.30 -6.88
CA THR A 245 1.44 10.80 -8.27
C THR A 245 2.88 10.72 -8.80
N ASP A 246 3.71 11.74 -8.56
CA ASP A 246 5.11 11.74 -8.99
C ASP A 246 5.93 10.65 -8.30
N THR A 247 5.66 10.38 -7.02
CA THR A 247 6.28 9.24 -6.29
C THR A 247 5.89 7.92 -6.96
N PHE A 248 4.61 7.70 -7.22
CA PHE A 248 4.15 6.47 -7.87
C PHE A 248 4.76 6.29 -9.27
N ASN A 249 4.80 7.35 -10.08
CA ASN A 249 5.42 7.29 -11.40
C ASN A 249 6.90 6.91 -11.31
N THR A 250 7.61 7.44 -10.31
CA THR A 250 9.02 7.10 -10.06
C THR A 250 9.16 5.63 -9.67
N LEU A 251 8.33 5.13 -8.75
CA LEU A 251 8.26 3.71 -8.38
C LEU A 251 8.01 2.82 -9.60
N LEU A 252 7.03 3.18 -10.44
CA LEU A 252 6.69 2.40 -11.64
C LEU A 252 7.87 2.36 -12.63
N LEU A 253 8.56 3.48 -12.84
CA LEU A 253 9.75 3.55 -13.69
C LEU A 253 10.93 2.75 -13.12
N ASP A 254 11.04 2.67 -11.79
CA ASP A 254 12.01 1.82 -11.11
C ASP A 254 11.72 0.34 -11.31
N VAL A 255 10.47 -0.07 -11.09
CA VAL A 255 10.06 -1.47 -11.26
C VAL A 255 10.21 -1.94 -12.70
N LEU A 256 9.77 -1.13 -13.68
CA LEU A 256 10.00 -1.42 -15.10
C LEU A 256 11.48 -1.40 -15.46
N GLY A 257 12.24 -0.48 -14.85
CA GLY A 257 13.69 -0.38 -14.97
C GLY A 257 14.41 -1.65 -14.51
N MET A 258 14.01 -2.15 -13.36
CA MET A 258 14.54 -3.34 -12.70
C MET A 258 14.19 -4.60 -13.50
N PHE A 259 12.90 -4.85 -13.72
CA PHE A 259 12.43 -6.12 -14.29
C PHE A 259 12.58 -6.23 -15.80
N TRP A 260 12.24 -5.18 -16.55
CA TRP A 260 12.09 -5.26 -18.00
C TRP A 260 13.24 -4.61 -18.77
N GLN A 261 13.54 -3.36 -18.44
CA GLN A 261 14.46 -2.54 -19.22
C GLN A 261 15.93 -2.88 -18.93
N GLY A 262 16.23 -3.48 -17.77
CA GLY A 262 17.60 -3.76 -17.34
C GLY A 262 18.41 -2.48 -17.17
N ARG A 263 17.82 -1.46 -16.54
CA ARG A 263 18.38 -0.10 -16.36
C ARG A 263 18.24 0.38 -14.92
N MET A 264 18.44 -0.52 -13.96
CA MET A 264 18.22 -0.17 -12.55
C MET A 264 19.26 0.82 -12.04
N PHE A 265 20.55 0.56 -12.30
CA PHE A 265 21.66 1.38 -11.79
C PHE A 265 22.03 2.57 -12.70
N THR A 266 21.29 2.80 -13.78
CA THR A 266 21.53 3.97 -14.63
C THR A 266 20.92 5.21 -13.99
N ASP A 267 21.72 6.27 -13.83
CA ASP A 267 21.23 7.57 -13.40
C ASP A 267 20.18 8.10 -14.37
N ARG A 268 19.05 8.52 -13.81
CA ARG A 268 17.98 9.20 -14.55
C ARG A 268 17.68 10.52 -13.87
N LYS A 269 17.49 11.59 -14.65
CA LYS A 269 16.91 12.83 -14.16
C LYS A 269 15.46 12.54 -13.74
N ARG A 270 15.15 12.66 -12.45
CA ARG A 270 13.84 12.33 -11.87
C ARG A 270 13.31 13.50 -11.06
N LYS A 271 11.99 13.55 -10.93
CA LYS A 271 11.28 14.55 -10.10
C LYS A 271 11.26 14.17 -8.62
N SER A 272 11.32 12.87 -8.32
CA SER A 272 11.33 12.31 -6.97
C SER A 272 12.49 11.34 -6.81
N ASP A 273 12.87 11.08 -5.56
CA ASP A 273 13.93 10.12 -5.22
C ASP A 273 13.55 8.70 -5.68
N SER A 274 14.54 8.01 -6.24
CA SER A 274 14.45 6.60 -6.64
C SER A 274 14.20 5.73 -5.42
N LEU A 275 13.44 4.64 -5.56
CA LEU A 275 13.37 3.62 -4.52
C LEU A 275 14.75 2.97 -4.28
N PHE A 276 15.56 2.95 -5.33
CA PHE A 276 16.88 2.34 -5.35
C PHE A 276 18.00 3.40 -5.32
N SER A 277 17.74 4.60 -4.77
CA SER A 277 18.81 5.60 -4.51
C SER A 277 19.61 5.22 -3.27
N PHE A 278 20.37 4.13 -3.35
CA PHE A 278 21.36 3.79 -2.35
C PHE A 278 22.76 3.81 -2.96
N ARG A 279 23.75 4.19 -2.14
CA ARG A 279 25.14 4.07 -2.54
C ARG A 279 25.51 2.60 -2.54
N LEU A 280 25.93 2.10 -3.69
CA LEU A 280 26.49 0.77 -3.75
C LEU A 280 27.78 0.72 -2.93
N PRO A 281 28.03 -0.35 -2.16
CA PRO A 281 29.33 -0.58 -1.57
C PRO A 281 30.42 -0.61 -2.65
N SER A 282 31.56 0.02 -2.37
CA SER A 282 32.67 0.15 -3.32
C SER A 282 33.17 -1.19 -3.89
N HIS A 283 33.06 -2.28 -3.13
CA HIS A 283 33.46 -3.62 -3.57
C HIS A 283 32.49 -4.30 -4.55
N LEU A 284 31.27 -3.76 -4.69
CA LEU A 284 30.24 -4.19 -5.66
C LEU A 284 30.16 -3.25 -6.87
N GLU A 285 30.67 -2.03 -6.73
CA GLU A 285 30.75 -1.06 -7.81
C GLU A 285 31.57 -1.62 -8.98
N GLY A 286 31.02 -1.55 -10.19
CA GLY A 286 31.61 -2.14 -11.40
C GLY A 286 31.39 -3.64 -11.59
N LYS A 287 30.95 -4.40 -10.57
CA LYS A 287 30.59 -5.83 -10.71
C LYS A 287 29.13 -6.06 -11.08
N LEU A 288 28.26 -5.17 -10.67
CA LEU A 288 26.83 -5.26 -10.93
C LEU A 288 26.49 -4.75 -12.32
N LYS A 289 25.81 -5.59 -13.10
CA LYS A 289 25.30 -5.21 -14.42
C LYS A 289 23.92 -4.56 -14.25
N ASN A 290 23.57 -3.65 -15.15
CA ASN A 290 22.27 -2.96 -15.12
C ASN A 290 21.05 -3.90 -15.19
N ASN A 291 21.24 -5.09 -15.78
CA ASN A 291 20.21 -6.11 -15.89
C ASN A 291 20.26 -7.16 -14.76
N SER A 292 21.10 -7.01 -13.73
CA SER A 292 21.27 -8.03 -12.69
C SER A 292 20.00 -8.40 -11.89
N LEU A 293 18.97 -7.54 -11.90
CA LEU A 293 17.67 -7.81 -11.25
C LEU A 293 16.51 -7.94 -12.26
N SER A 294 16.80 -8.19 -13.53
CA SER A 294 15.78 -8.40 -14.56
C SER A 294 15.02 -9.71 -14.36
N ILE A 295 13.90 -9.87 -15.06
CA ILE A 295 13.09 -11.12 -15.04
C ILE A 295 13.82 -12.36 -15.57
N TYR A 296 15.03 -12.22 -16.10
CA TYR A 296 15.80 -13.33 -16.66
C TYR A 296 17.22 -13.45 -16.08
N MET A 297 17.78 -12.41 -15.46
CA MET A 297 19.07 -12.47 -14.75
C MET A 297 18.93 -12.42 -13.23
N GLY A 298 17.80 -11.95 -12.73
CA GLY A 298 17.55 -11.77 -11.30
C GLY A 298 17.67 -13.09 -10.52
N PRO A 299 18.11 -13.05 -9.26
CA PRO A 299 18.25 -14.25 -8.42
C PRO A 299 16.97 -15.10 -8.38
N ALA A 300 15.81 -14.44 -8.30
CA ALA A 300 14.52 -15.11 -8.31
C ALA A 300 14.25 -15.91 -9.60
N PHE A 301 14.69 -15.40 -10.74
CA PHE A 301 14.30 -15.92 -12.05
C PHE A 301 15.34 -16.80 -12.71
N ILE A 302 16.56 -16.87 -12.19
CA ILE A 302 17.67 -17.55 -12.86
C ILE A 302 17.33 -19.02 -13.20
N GLY A 303 16.61 -19.71 -12.30
CA GLY A 303 16.14 -21.07 -12.53
C GLY A 303 15.11 -21.17 -13.67
N LEU A 304 14.14 -20.23 -13.71
CA LEU A 304 13.14 -20.16 -14.77
C LEU A 304 13.77 -19.82 -16.13
N ALA A 305 14.75 -18.93 -16.14
CA ALA A 305 15.50 -18.57 -17.34
C ALA A 305 16.26 -19.76 -17.92
N TYR A 306 16.96 -20.54 -17.09
CA TYR A 306 17.64 -21.75 -17.54
C TYR A 306 16.67 -22.81 -18.04
N ARG A 307 15.52 -22.98 -17.36
CA ARG A 307 14.47 -23.89 -17.81
C ARG A 307 13.96 -23.52 -19.20
N PHE A 308 13.60 -22.25 -19.42
CA PHE A 308 13.18 -21.74 -20.72
C PHE A 308 14.22 -22.00 -21.82
N LEU A 309 15.49 -21.70 -21.54
CA LEU A 309 16.55 -21.89 -22.53
C LEU A 309 16.79 -23.37 -22.83
N LYS A 310 16.68 -24.26 -21.85
CA LYS A 310 16.80 -25.70 -22.06
C LYS A 310 15.65 -26.26 -22.91
N GLU A 311 14.44 -25.74 -22.75
CA GLU A 311 13.25 -26.16 -23.52
C GLU A 311 13.25 -25.63 -24.95
N THR A 312 13.91 -24.50 -25.22
CA THR A 312 13.83 -23.80 -26.52
C THR A 312 15.08 -23.94 -27.39
N GLN A 313 16.19 -24.39 -26.82
CA GLN A 313 17.47 -24.52 -27.54
C GLN A 313 17.77 -25.99 -27.89
N ARG A 314 18.64 -26.19 -28.89
CA ARG A 314 19.12 -27.52 -29.28
C ARG A 314 19.87 -28.19 -28.12
N GLU A 315 19.72 -29.51 -27.99
CA GLU A 315 20.44 -30.30 -26.99
C GLU A 315 21.96 -30.10 -27.10
N GLY A 316 22.63 -29.96 -25.96
CA GLY A 316 24.08 -29.77 -25.88
C GLY A 316 24.58 -28.34 -26.12
N LYS A 317 23.72 -27.39 -26.55
CA LYS A 317 24.12 -25.98 -26.66
C LYS A 317 24.38 -25.39 -25.27
N ARG A 318 25.52 -24.72 -25.08
CA ARG A 318 25.77 -23.91 -23.88
C ARG A 318 24.81 -22.71 -23.88
N VAL A 319 23.99 -22.63 -22.83
CA VAL A 319 22.99 -21.57 -22.66
C VAL A 319 23.40 -20.60 -21.56
N HIS A 320 23.07 -19.33 -21.75
CA HIS A 320 23.27 -18.30 -20.74
C HIS A 320 22.05 -17.36 -20.71
N PRO A 321 21.49 -16.99 -19.54
CA PRO A 321 20.26 -16.22 -19.44
C PRO A 321 20.25 -14.88 -20.20
N VAL A 322 21.41 -14.25 -20.41
CA VAL A 322 21.54 -13.05 -21.28
C VAL A 322 20.96 -13.26 -22.68
N GLN A 323 20.95 -14.49 -23.21
CA GLN A 323 20.36 -14.81 -24.52
C GLN A 323 18.86 -14.50 -24.59
N ILE A 324 18.18 -14.43 -23.43
CA ILE A 324 16.75 -14.09 -23.35
C ILE A 324 16.50 -12.62 -23.73
N GLU A 325 17.52 -11.74 -23.68
CA GLU A 325 17.37 -10.33 -24.05
C GLU A 325 16.79 -10.13 -25.46
N GLU A 326 17.14 -11.01 -26.41
CA GLU A 326 16.67 -10.96 -27.80
C GLU A 326 15.24 -11.50 -27.98
N VAL A 327 14.76 -12.31 -27.03
CA VAL A 327 13.49 -13.05 -27.11
C VAL A 327 12.58 -12.80 -25.91
N LYS A 328 12.72 -11.63 -25.26
CA LYS A 328 12.00 -11.28 -24.03
C LYS A 328 10.49 -11.46 -24.10
N GLU A 329 9.88 -11.11 -25.23
CA GLU A 329 8.42 -11.22 -25.41
C GLU A 329 7.95 -12.68 -25.38
N ILE A 330 8.72 -13.59 -25.98
CA ILE A 330 8.44 -15.03 -25.93
C ILE A 330 8.65 -15.55 -24.50
N TYR A 331 9.67 -15.05 -23.81
CA TYR A 331 9.90 -15.39 -22.41
C TYR A 331 8.78 -14.90 -21.48
N LEU A 332 8.12 -13.77 -21.75
CA LEU A 332 6.92 -13.36 -21.00
C LEU A 332 5.78 -14.37 -21.17
N GLN A 333 5.58 -14.92 -22.36
CA GLN A 333 4.58 -15.97 -22.58
C GLN A 333 4.92 -17.25 -21.82
N PHE A 334 6.21 -17.60 -21.75
CA PHE A 334 6.68 -18.67 -20.88
C PHE A 334 6.39 -18.39 -19.40
N LEU A 335 6.64 -17.17 -18.90
CA LEU A 335 6.31 -16.82 -17.51
C LEU A 335 4.81 -16.92 -17.21
N VAL A 336 3.94 -16.57 -18.17
CA VAL A 336 2.49 -16.78 -18.06
C VAL A 336 2.17 -18.27 -17.93
N ARG A 337 2.80 -19.13 -18.74
CA ARG A 337 2.67 -20.59 -18.67
C ARG A 337 3.12 -21.15 -17.31
N GLU A 338 4.15 -20.55 -16.71
CA GLU A 338 4.67 -20.91 -15.38
C GLU A 338 3.88 -20.28 -14.22
N ASN A 339 2.67 -19.73 -14.46
CA ASN A 339 1.79 -19.08 -13.48
C ASN A 339 2.29 -17.75 -12.92
N PHE A 340 3.02 -16.96 -13.72
CA PHE A 340 3.44 -15.60 -13.39
C PHE A 340 2.92 -14.56 -14.42
N PRO A 341 1.59 -14.44 -14.61
CA PRO A 341 1.02 -13.56 -15.63
C PRO A 341 1.22 -12.07 -15.36
N GLU A 342 1.44 -11.68 -14.10
CA GLU A 342 1.50 -10.28 -13.67
C GLU A 342 2.68 -9.52 -14.30
N PHE A 343 3.78 -10.19 -14.65
CA PHE A 343 4.89 -9.54 -15.35
C PHE A 343 4.49 -9.07 -16.75
N MET A 344 3.81 -9.92 -17.50
CA MET A 344 3.29 -9.56 -18.83
C MET A 344 2.24 -8.45 -18.72
N GLN A 345 1.35 -8.53 -17.73
CA GLN A 345 0.37 -7.48 -17.46
C GLN A 345 1.04 -6.14 -17.12
N LEU A 346 2.09 -6.15 -16.28
CA LEU A 346 2.86 -4.96 -15.93
C LEU A 346 3.49 -4.32 -17.17
N VAL A 347 4.14 -5.11 -18.03
CA VAL A 347 4.77 -4.61 -19.26
C VAL A 347 3.71 -4.04 -20.20
N ASN A 348 2.69 -4.83 -20.56
CA ASN A 348 1.68 -4.43 -21.55
C ASN A 348 0.86 -3.20 -21.13
N LYS A 349 0.60 -3.04 -19.83
CA LYS A 349 -0.21 -1.93 -19.31
C LYS A 349 0.57 -0.61 -19.20
N ASN A 350 1.89 -0.67 -19.09
CA ASN A 350 2.72 0.48 -18.74
C ASN A 350 3.75 0.86 -19.80
N ILE A 351 4.06 -0.04 -20.72
CA ILE A 351 4.90 0.23 -21.88
C ILE A 351 3.97 0.28 -23.08
N THR A 352 3.77 1.48 -23.62
CA THR A 352 3.18 1.61 -24.95
C THR A 352 4.18 0.98 -25.92
N CYS A 353 3.89 -0.22 -26.42
CA CYS A 353 4.54 -0.69 -27.64
C CYS A 353 4.37 0.43 -28.66
N ARG A 354 5.48 1.08 -29.03
CA ARG A 354 5.50 1.86 -30.26
C ARG A 354 5.11 0.85 -31.32
N LYS A 355 3.85 0.89 -31.77
CA LYS A 355 3.43 0.15 -32.95
C LYS A 355 4.48 0.49 -33.99
N ILE A 356 5.26 -0.51 -34.37
CA ILE A 356 6.16 -0.43 -35.50
C ILE A 356 5.25 0.00 -36.64
N ARG A 357 5.46 1.23 -37.14
CA ARG A 357 4.91 1.64 -38.42
C ARG A 357 5.52 0.66 -39.42
N ASN A 358 4.72 -0.30 -39.85
CA ASN A 358 4.97 -0.98 -41.11
C ASN A 358 4.72 0.01 -42.24
#